data_AF-A0A2G9YUJ1-F1
#
_entry.id   AF-A0A2G9YUJ1-F1
#
_cell.length_a   1.000
_cell.length_b   1.000
_cell.length_c   1.000
_cell.angle_alpha   90.00
_cell.angle_beta   90.00
_cell.angle_gamma   90.00
#
_symmetry.space_group_name_H-M   'P 1'
#
loop_
_entity.id
_entity.type
_entity.pdbx_description
1 polymer ?
#
loop_
_entity_poly.entity_id
_entity_poly.type
_entity_poly.pdbx_seq_one_letter_code
_entity_poly.pdbx_strand_id
1 'polypeptide(L)'
;MQNKDSRDLFSLLVSAAGEIGNNSYDHNLGQWPDIPGIFFGYDLNKKQIVLVDRGVGILETLKRVRPNLKNHKEALETAFTEVISGREPEARGNGLKYVKKIISENPINLFFRTGDARLALNGNSSNLNMENVKENIRGCLALISY
;
A
#
# COMPACT_ATOMS: atom_id res chain seq x y z
N MET A 1 14.00 -4.12 24.61
CA MET A 1 13.71 -4.45 23.19
C MET A 1 15.03 -4.54 22.46
N GLN A 2 15.41 -5.73 21.98
CA GLN A 2 16.57 -5.87 21.10
C GLN A 2 16.31 -5.08 19.82
N ASN A 3 17.25 -4.19 19.46
CA ASN A 3 17.23 -3.48 18.20
C ASN A 3 17.51 -4.53 17.11
N LYS A 4 16.47 -5.02 16.42
CA LYS A 4 16.65 -5.96 15.30
C LYS A 4 17.59 -5.29 14.28
N ASP A 5 18.68 -5.96 13.91
CA ASP A 5 19.53 -5.47 12.83
C ASP A 5 18.69 -5.49 11.54
N SER A 6 18.94 -4.57 10.61
CA SER A 6 18.18 -4.48 9.36
C SER A 6 18.22 -5.80 8.54
N ARG A 7 19.24 -6.63 8.80
CA ARG A 7 19.35 -8.01 8.28
C ARG A 7 18.17 -8.89 8.69
N ASP A 8 17.66 -8.74 9.90
CA ASP A 8 16.53 -9.53 10.42
C ASP A 8 15.18 -9.10 9.83
N LEU A 9 15.14 -7.91 9.23
CA LEU A 9 13.96 -7.34 8.59
C LEU A 9 13.95 -7.53 7.07
N PHE A 10 15.05 -7.96 6.47
CA PHE A 10 15.21 -7.96 5.01
C PHE A 10 14.12 -8.78 4.30
N SER A 11 13.81 -9.98 4.79
CA SER A 11 12.76 -10.83 4.24
C SER A 11 11.37 -10.16 4.31
N LEU A 12 11.09 -9.47 5.41
CA LEU A 12 9.84 -8.75 5.63
C LEU A 12 9.73 -7.49 4.75
N LEU A 13 10.82 -6.75 4.60
CA LEU A 13 10.90 -5.57 3.73
C LEU A 13 10.68 -5.97 2.26
N VAL A 14 11.37 -7.01 1.81
CA VAL A 14 11.20 -7.56 0.44
C VAL A 14 9.79 -8.06 0.23
N SER A 15 9.22 -8.78 1.21
CA SER A 15 7.86 -9.28 1.12
C SER A 15 6.84 -8.14 1.06
N ALA A 16 6.93 -7.13 1.93
CA ALA A 16 6.04 -5.98 1.91
C ALA A 16 6.15 -5.18 0.60
N ALA A 17 7.37 -4.93 0.11
CA ALA A 17 7.60 -4.24 -1.15
C ALA A 17 7.06 -5.04 -2.34
N GLY A 18 7.26 -6.36 -2.35
CA GLY A 18 6.75 -7.27 -3.37
C GLY A 18 5.23 -7.29 -3.43
N GLU A 19 4.56 -7.37 -2.27
CA GLU A 19 3.09 -7.33 -2.20
C GLU A 19 2.52 -6.00 -2.72
N ILE A 20 3.12 -4.86 -2.35
CA ILE A 20 2.71 -3.55 -2.86
C ILE A 20 2.97 -3.47 -4.37
N GLY A 21 4.16 -3.86 -4.83
CA GLY A 21 4.54 -3.79 -6.24
C GLY A 21 3.69 -4.68 -7.14
N ASN A 22 3.35 -5.90 -6.69
CA ASN A 22 2.48 -6.80 -7.43
C ASN A 22 1.07 -6.21 -7.58
N ASN A 23 0.52 -5.59 -6.53
CA ASN A 23 -0.79 -4.92 -6.61
C ASN A 23 -0.83 -3.85 -7.69
N SER A 24 0.26 -3.11 -7.91
CA SER A 24 0.34 -2.11 -8.98
C SER A 24 0.18 -2.73 -10.37
N TYR A 25 0.65 -3.95 -10.63
CA TYR A 25 0.42 -4.62 -11.92
C TYR A 25 -0.95 -5.30 -11.97
N ASP A 26 -1.30 -6.06 -10.93
CA ASP A 26 -2.51 -6.87 -10.87
C ASP A 26 -3.79 -6.04 -11.09
N HIS A 27 -3.82 -4.81 -10.58
CA HIS A 27 -5.00 -3.93 -10.67
C HIS A 27 -4.99 -2.96 -11.86
N ASN A 28 -3.86 -2.81 -12.55
CA ASN A 28 -3.71 -1.87 -13.67
C ASN A 28 -3.49 -2.55 -15.03
N LEU A 29 -3.30 -3.87 -15.08
CA LEU A 29 -3.09 -4.59 -16.35
C LEU A 29 -4.25 -4.34 -17.33
N GLY A 30 -3.91 -3.79 -18.51
CA GLY A 30 -4.89 -3.38 -19.54
C GLY A 30 -5.69 -2.12 -19.21
N GLN A 31 -5.37 -1.43 -18.10
CA GLN A 31 -6.14 -0.30 -17.56
C GLN A 31 -5.26 0.86 -17.08
N TRP A 32 -3.96 0.85 -17.44
CA TRP A 32 -3.06 1.98 -17.17
C TRP A 32 -3.61 3.26 -17.79
N PRO A 33 -3.87 4.32 -16.99
CA PRO A 33 -4.42 5.57 -17.52
C PRO A 33 -3.44 6.36 -18.38
N ASP A 34 -2.14 6.23 -18.11
CA ASP A 34 -1.08 6.92 -18.85
C ASP A 34 0.20 6.06 -18.99
N ILE A 35 1.11 6.11 -18.02
CA ILE A 35 2.42 5.46 -18.07
C ILE A 35 2.30 4.09 -17.41
N PRO A 36 2.50 2.99 -18.15
CA PRO A 36 2.48 1.67 -17.56
C PRO A 36 3.72 1.41 -16.71
N GLY A 37 3.53 0.66 -15.63
CA GLY A 37 4.61 0.20 -14.76
C GLY A 37 4.71 0.97 -13.46
N ILE A 38 5.75 0.63 -12.70
CA ILE A 38 5.98 1.15 -11.36
C ILE A 38 7.41 1.69 -11.26
N PHE A 39 7.56 2.86 -10.66
CA PHE A 39 8.84 3.31 -10.17
C PHE A 39 9.16 2.55 -8.88
N PHE A 40 10.30 1.86 -8.87
CA PHE A 40 10.85 1.20 -7.69
C PHE A 40 12.24 1.78 -7.41
N GLY A 41 12.41 2.40 -6.24
CA GLY A 41 13.68 2.98 -5.82
C GLY A 41 13.94 2.69 -4.35
N TYR A 42 15.21 2.62 -3.97
CA TYR A 42 15.59 2.45 -2.57
C TYR A 42 16.89 3.21 -2.26
N ASP A 43 17.04 3.58 -0.99
CA ASP A 43 18.24 4.19 -0.44
C ASP A 43 18.56 3.51 0.89
N LEU A 44 19.65 2.74 0.92
CA LEU A 44 20.06 1.98 2.11
C LEU A 44 20.62 2.88 3.22
N ASN A 45 21.18 4.04 2.86
CA ASN A 45 21.69 5.01 3.84
C ASN A 45 20.53 5.68 4.57
N LYS A 46 19.46 6.01 3.83
CA LYS A 46 18.21 6.55 4.40
C LYS A 46 17.27 5.48 4.93
N LYS A 47 17.55 4.20 4.65
CA LYS A 47 16.70 3.04 4.93
C LYS A 47 15.28 3.21 4.39
N GLN A 48 15.18 3.54 3.11
CA GLN A 48 13.92 3.85 2.44
C GLN A 48 13.73 2.96 1.21
N ILE A 49 12.50 2.50 0.99
CA ILE A 49 12.04 1.86 -0.24
C ILE A 49 10.81 2.64 -0.71
N VAL A 50 10.80 3.05 -1.97
CA VAL A 50 9.73 3.84 -2.59
C VAL A 50 9.16 3.07 -3.77
N LEU A 51 7.85 2.90 -3.77
CA LEU A 51 7.07 2.33 -4.87
C LEU A 51 6.03 3.35 -5.32
N VAL A 52 6.02 3.71 -6.61
CA VAL A 52 5.05 4.67 -7.16
C VAL A 52 4.55 4.18 -8.50
N ASP A 53 3.23 4.09 -8.65
CA ASP A 53 2.58 3.82 -9.92
C ASP A 53 1.62 4.96 -10.29
N ARG A 54 1.31 5.08 -11.58
CA ARG A 54 0.31 6.02 -12.10
C ARG A 54 -0.97 5.32 -12.53
N GLY A 55 -1.33 4.26 -11.82
CA GLY A 55 -2.50 3.44 -12.09
C GLY A 55 -3.84 4.11 -11.80
N VAL A 56 -4.91 3.32 -11.85
CA VAL A 56 -6.29 3.75 -11.59
C VAL A 56 -6.54 4.13 -10.12
N GLY A 57 -5.69 3.67 -9.20
CA GLY A 57 -5.80 3.93 -7.76
C GLY A 57 -6.79 3.01 -7.03
N ILE A 58 -6.80 3.10 -5.69
CA ILE A 58 -7.54 2.15 -4.84
C ILE A 58 -9.06 2.34 -4.96
N LEU A 59 -9.55 3.59 -4.96
CA LEU A 59 -10.99 3.87 -5.01
C LEU A 59 -11.64 3.27 -6.27
N GLU A 60 -11.07 3.54 -7.44
CA GLU A 60 -11.60 3.00 -8.71
C GLU A 60 -11.43 1.49 -8.82
N THR A 61 -10.39 0.92 -8.20
CA THR A 61 -10.24 -0.53 -8.10
C THR A 61 -11.35 -1.15 -7.26
N LEU A 62 -11.61 -0.61 -6.06
CA LEU A 62 -12.59 -1.17 -5.14
C LEU A 62 -14.05 -0.93 -5.54
N LYS A 63 -14.35 0.16 -6.26
CA LYS A 63 -15.71 0.44 -6.75
C LYS A 63 -16.30 -0.67 -7.61
N ARG A 64 -15.47 -1.52 -8.23
CA ARG A 64 -15.91 -2.68 -9.01
C ARG A 64 -16.65 -3.72 -8.18
N VAL A 65 -16.33 -3.82 -6.90
CA VAL A 65 -16.91 -4.79 -5.95
C VAL A 65 -17.62 -4.12 -4.77
N ARG A 66 -17.38 -2.82 -4.57
CA ARG A 66 -18.07 -1.96 -3.60
C ARG A 66 -18.47 -0.63 -4.26
N PRO A 67 -19.50 -0.62 -5.12
CA PRO A 67 -19.89 0.56 -5.89
C PRO A 67 -20.27 1.78 -5.04
N ASN A 68 -20.64 1.55 -3.78
CA ASN A 68 -21.09 2.59 -2.85
C ASN A 68 -19.95 3.34 -2.13
N LEU A 69 -18.67 2.97 -2.35
CA LEU A 69 -17.53 3.69 -1.79
C LEU A 69 -17.48 5.13 -2.31
N LYS A 70 -17.47 6.11 -1.39
CA LYS A 70 -17.71 7.51 -1.73
C LYS A 70 -16.44 8.28 -2.02
N ASN A 71 -15.36 7.98 -1.32
CA ASN A 71 -14.13 8.80 -1.34
C ASN A 71 -12.86 7.96 -1.14
N HIS A 72 -11.69 8.54 -1.41
CA HIS A 72 -10.42 7.83 -1.34
C HIS A 72 -10.05 7.41 0.08
N LYS A 73 -10.44 8.16 1.11
CA LYS A 73 -10.16 7.78 2.51
C LYS A 73 -10.92 6.53 2.91
N GLU A 74 -12.21 6.46 2.59
CA GLU A 74 -13.04 5.27 2.82
C GLU A 74 -12.49 4.07 2.06
N ALA A 75 -12.11 4.24 0.78
CA ALA A 75 -11.49 3.18 0.01
C ALA A 75 -10.13 2.72 0.58
N LEU A 76 -9.30 3.66 1.07
CA LEU A 76 -8.03 3.35 1.71
C LEU A 76 -8.23 2.62 3.04
N GLU A 77 -9.24 3.01 3.82
CA GLU A 77 -9.66 2.30 5.04
C GLU A 77 -10.04 0.86 4.72
N THR A 78 -11.03 0.68 3.85
CA THR A 78 -11.49 -0.64 3.38
C THR A 78 -10.33 -1.50 2.85
N ALA A 79 -9.41 -0.92 2.06
CA ALA A 79 -8.27 -1.64 1.51
C ALA A 79 -7.33 -2.21 2.59
N PHE A 80 -7.18 -1.53 3.73
CA PHE A 80 -6.28 -1.92 4.82
C PHE A 80 -6.98 -2.66 5.98
N THR A 81 -8.32 -2.71 6.02
CA THR A 81 -9.08 -3.33 7.12
C THR A 81 -9.95 -4.52 6.71
N GLU A 82 -10.57 -4.49 5.53
CA GLU A 82 -11.60 -5.46 5.15
C GLU A 82 -11.09 -6.50 4.15
N VAL A 83 -11.29 -7.80 4.41
CA VAL A 83 -10.98 -8.84 3.42
C VAL A 83 -11.95 -8.74 2.24
N ILE A 84 -11.53 -8.06 1.17
CA ILE A 84 -12.31 -7.83 -0.04
C ILE A 84 -11.43 -8.15 -1.24
N SER A 85 -11.93 -8.98 -2.14
CA SER A 85 -11.31 -9.23 -3.44
C SER A 85 -12.10 -8.48 -4.52
N GLY A 86 -11.37 -7.90 -5.49
CA GLY A 86 -11.96 -7.33 -6.71
C GLY A 86 -12.36 -8.38 -7.75
N ARG A 87 -12.16 -9.66 -7.44
CA ARG A 87 -12.23 -10.83 -8.34
C ARG A 87 -12.66 -12.05 -7.53
N GLU A 88 -13.93 -12.16 -7.16
CA GLU A 88 -14.46 -13.47 -6.77
C GLU A 88 -14.46 -14.38 -8.01
N PRO A 89 -13.94 -15.64 -7.94
CA PRO A 89 -13.78 -16.49 -6.76
C PRO A 89 -12.31 -16.73 -6.33
N GLU A 90 -11.35 -15.85 -6.66
CA GLU A 90 -9.95 -16.05 -6.25
C GLU A 90 -9.75 -15.64 -4.79
N ALA A 91 -9.07 -16.48 -4.00
CA ALA A 91 -8.69 -16.24 -2.60
C ALA A 91 -7.60 -15.15 -2.44
N ARG A 92 -7.81 -13.98 -3.05
CA ARG A 92 -6.93 -12.80 -2.99
C ARG A 92 -7.69 -11.62 -2.39
N GLY A 93 -6.99 -10.57 -1.92
CA GLY A 93 -7.59 -9.45 -1.15
C GLY A 93 -6.91 -9.17 0.20
N ASN A 94 -5.89 -9.96 0.53
CA ASN A 94 -5.14 -9.88 1.78
C ASN A 94 -3.82 -9.10 1.69
N GLY A 95 -3.36 -8.69 0.51
CA GLY A 95 -2.01 -8.10 0.33
C GLY A 95 -1.74 -6.92 1.27
N LEU A 96 -2.57 -5.88 1.23
CA LEU A 96 -2.39 -4.70 2.12
C LEU A 96 -2.65 -5.01 3.61
N LYS A 97 -3.39 -6.07 3.94
CA LYS A 97 -3.60 -6.51 5.34
C LYS A 97 -2.36 -7.22 5.86
N TYR A 98 -1.75 -8.04 5.01
CA TYR A 98 -0.49 -8.68 5.27
C TYR A 98 0.64 -7.65 5.43
N VAL A 99 0.71 -6.65 4.55
CA VAL A 99 1.62 -5.50 4.69
C VAL A 99 1.36 -4.79 6.03
N LYS A 100 0.11 -4.44 6.34
CA LYS A 100 -0.24 -3.82 7.64
C LYS A 100 0.25 -4.66 8.82
N LYS A 101 0.10 -5.98 8.77
CA LYS A 101 0.55 -6.89 9.82
C LYS A 101 2.08 -6.85 9.98
N ILE A 102 2.84 -6.92 8.88
CA ILE A 102 4.31 -6.78 8.92
C ILE A 102 4.70 -5.48 9.63
N ILE A 103 4.11 -4.36 9.22
CA ILE A 103 4.40 -3.04 9.76
C ILE A 103 4.03 -2.96 11.26
N SER A 104 2.86 -3.48 11.64
CA SER A 104 2.36 -3.40 13.02
C SER A 104 3.17 -4.26 14.01
N GLU A 105 3.87 -5.29 13.53
CA GLU A 105 4.61 -6.25 14.35
C GLU A 105 6.14 -6.04 14.34
N ASN A 106 6.63 -5.05 13.58
CA ASN A 106 8.05 -4.81 13.39
C ASN A 106 8.39 -3.30 13.40
N PRO A 107 9.65 -2.90 13.62
CA PRO A 107 10.08 -1.50 13.58
C PRO A 107 10.23 -0.99 12.13
N ILE A 108 9.17 -1.14 11.33
CA ILE A 108 9.07 -0.68 9.95
C ILE A 108 7.90 0.31 9.93
N ASN A 109 8.00 1.41 9.19
CA ASN A 109 6.88 2.33 8.97
C ASN A 109 6.44 2.27 7.50
N LEU A 110 5.16 2.57 7.27
CA LEU A 110 4.60 2.73 5.93
C LEU A 110 3.87 4.06 5.83
N PHE A 111 4.25 4.85 4.83
CA PHE A 111 3.45 5.96 4.32
C PHE A 111 2.85 5.54 2.99
N PHE A 112 1.53 5.67 2.85
CA PHE A 112 0.79 5.29 1.65
C PHE A 112 -0.14 6.41 1.20
N ARG A 113 -0.21 6.69 -0.11
CA ARG A 113 -1.14 7.66 -0.70
C ARG A 113 -1.81 7.11 -1.95
N THR A 114 -3.05 7.54 -2.15
CA THR A 114 -3.82 7.34 -3.38
C THR A 114 -4.92 8.39 -3.44
N GLY A 115 -5.15 9.00 -4.61
CA GLY A 115 -6.08 10.12 -4.72
C GLY A 115 -5.75 11.26 -3.75
N ASP A 116 -6.77 11.74 -3.04
CA ASP A 116 -6.69 12.76 -1.99
C ASP A 116 -6.64 12.18 -0.56
N ALA A 117 -6.24 10.91 -0.41
CA ALA A 117 -6.10 10.25 0.89
C ALA A 117 -4.67 9.77 1.17
N ARG A 118 -4.30 9.77 2.46
CA ARG A 118 -3.05 9.20 2.97
C ARG A 118 -3.27 8.30 4.18
N LEU A 119 -2.38 7.34 4.35
CA LEU A 119 -2.24 6.48 5.53
C LEU A 119 -0.79 6.55 6.01
N ALA A 120 -0.61 6.71 7.32
CA ALA A 120 0.66 6.46 8.01
C ALA A 120 0.48 5.32 9.03
N LEU A 121 1.29 4.29 8.88
CA LEU A 121 1.46 3.20 9.84
C LEU A 121 2.83 3.31 10.48
N ASN A 122 2.85 3.36 11.81
CA ASN A 122 4.08 3.37 12.58
C ASN A 122 4.43 1.96 13.04
N GLY A 123 5.72 1.64 13.03
CA GLY A 123 6.23 0.34 13.45
C GLY A 123 5.83 -0.01 14.88
N ASN A 124 5.58 -1.29 15.12
CA ASN A 124 5.11 -1.82 16.40
C ASN A 124 3.77 -1.20 16.88
N SER A 125 2.95 -0.69 15.96
CA SER A 125 1.63 -0.12 16.26
C SER A 125 0.59 -0.57 15.23
N SER A 126 -0.60 -0.91 15.71
CA SER A 126 -1.76 -1.24 14.88
C SER A 126 -2.59 -0.01 14.45
N ASN A 127 -2.17 1.18 14.87
CA ASN A 127 -2.91 2.43 14.63
C ASN A 127 -2.86 2.82 13.14
N LEU A 128 -4.04 2.99 12.56
CA LEU A 128 -4.22 3.47 11.19
C LEU A 128 -4.41 4.99 11.21
N ASN A 129 -3.35 5.76 10.97
CA ASN A 129 -3.45 7.22 10.91
C ASN A 129 -3.84 7.64 9.48
N MET A 130 -5.14 7.81 9.25
CA MET A 130 -5.70 8.15 7.93
C MET A 130 -6.24 9.57 7.85
N GLU A 131 -5.86 10.27 6.79
CA GLU A 131 -6.19 11.68 6.60
C GLU A 131 -6.49 11.98 5.13
N ASN A 132 -7.35 12.98 4.92
CA ASN A 132 -7.50 13.62 3.61
C ASN A 132 -6.37 14.64 3.43
N VAL A 133 -5.91 14.80 2.20
CA VAL A 133 -4.87 15.74 1.79
C VAL A 133 -5.38 16.63 0.66
N LYS A 134 -4.82 17.84 0.54
CA LYS A 134 -5.29 18.80 -0.47
C LYS A 134 -4.94 18.36 -1.89
N GLU A 135 -3.78 17.74 -2.07
CA GLU A 135 -3.32 17.30 -3.38
C GLU A 135 -3.86 15.91 -3.70
N ASN A 136 -4.50 15.80 -4.86
CA ASN A 136 -4.95 14.54 -5.42
C ASN A 136 -3.85 13.96 -6.33
N ILE A 137 -3.45 12.71 -6.09
CA ILE A 137 -2.52 11.96 -6.94
C ILE A 137 -3.23 10.84 -7.70
N ARG A 138 -2.80 10.59 -8.93
CA ARG A 138 -3.17 9.39 -9.68
C ARG A 138 -2.33 8.20 -9.21
N GLY A 139 -2.92 7.01 -9.19
CA GLY A 139 -2.24 5.76 -8.80
C GLY A 139 -2.01 5.65 -7.30
N CYS A 140 -0.87 5.06 -6.94
CA CYS A 140 -0.45 4.85 -5.56
C CYS A 140 1.00 5.28 -5.34
N LEU A 141 1.28 5.75 -4.13
CA LEU A 141 2.64 5.99 -3.62
C LEU A 141 2.79 5.27 -2.29
N ALA A 142 3.81 4.43 -2.17
CA ALA A 142 4.21 3.80 -0.93
C ALA A 142 5.67 4.15 -0.60
N LEU A 143 5.91 4.56 0.64
CA LEU A 143 7.23 4.75 1.22
C LEU A 143 7.33 3.86 2.46
N ILE A 144 8.23 2.87 2.39
CA ILE A 144 8.59 2.00 3.49
C ILE A 144 9.89 2.52 4.10
N SER A 145 9.95 2.67 5.42
CA SER A 145 11.16 3.09 6.15
C SER A 145 11.44 2.18 7.35
N TYR A 146 12.71 1.93 7.67
CA TYR A 146 13.15 0.98 8.72
C TYR A 146 14.49 1.39 9.36
#